data_AF-A0A820H0U3-F1
#
_entry.id   AF-A0A820H0U3-F1
#
_cell.length_a   1.000
_cell.length_b   1.000
_cell.length_c   1.000
_cell.angle_alpha   90.00
_cell.angle_beta   90.00
_cell.angle_gamma   90.00
#
_symmetry.space_group_name_H-M   'P 1'
#
loop_
_entity.id
_entity.type
_entity.pdbx_description
1 polymer ?
#
loop_
_entity_poly.entity_id
_entity_poly.type
_entity_poly.pdbx_seq_one_letter_code
_entity_poly.pdbx_strand_id
1 'polypeptide(L)'
;FSRFSRIISSSSSKQLTPTVRRETKQPVANRYGSEDEPMDIDPEIDLEHYDDDTNTVPPFLSSTTTPTSISSNRELLIPDRCTDDVKGLEHFTRVFHARYGSTGPILYIGSLDQAIQDSVCASREERRPLAIYLHNDRSVCANVFCAQVLAGETTIEYLANNYVVWAWDVTSDANRTRLLEVFKRCLGQSYAQRIYGMEKDSFPLLLIVIRSR
;
A
#
# COMPACT_ATOMS: atom_id res chain seq x y z
N PHE A 1 -3.24 30.67 2.26
CA PHE A 1 -2.67 29.48 1.61
C PHE A 1 -3.72 28.36 1.67
N SER A 2 -4.80 28.35 0.86
CA SER A 2 -4.90 28.05 -0.60
C SER A 2 -4.21 26.71 -0.90
N ARG A 3 -4.81 25.62 -1.38
CA ARG A 3 -6.02 25.33 -2.17
C ARG A 3 -6.28 23.81 -2.04
N PHE A 4 -7.52 23.33 -2.15
CA PHE A 4 -7.95 22.48 -3.28
C PHE A 4 -9.46 22.19 -3.19
N SER A 5 -10.09 22.33 -4.35
CA SER A 5 -11.50 22.68 -4.52
C SER A 5 -12.40 21.48 -4.82
N ARG A 6 -13.69 21.64 -4.49
CA ARG A 6 -14.84 20.83 -4.93
C ARG A 6 -14.99 20.87 -6.46
N ILE A 7 -15.45 19.77 -7.05
CA ILE A 7 -15.89 19.71 -8.46
C ILE A 7 -17.36 19.29 -8.48
N ILE A 8 -18.20 20.11 -9.12
CA ILE A 8 -19.59 19.84 -9.51
C ILE A 8 -19.63 19.77 -11.05
N SER A 9 -20.45 18.87 -11.55
CA SER A 9 -20.72 18.55 -12.96
C SER A 9 -21.53 19.63 -13.70
N SER A 10 -21.28 19.82 -15.01
CA SER A 10 -22.30 20.24 -15.99
C SER A 10 -21.88 19.94 -17.43
N SER A 11 -22.87 19.59 -18.24
CA SER A 11 -22.80 19.00 -19.58
C SER A 11 -22.79 20.00 -20.75
N SER A 12 -22.24 19.52 -21.88
CA SER A 12 -22.72 19.66 -23.27
C SER A 12 -22.32 20.84 -24.19
N SER A 13 -21.85 20.42 -25.38
CA SER A 13 -22.06 20.96 -26.75
C SER A 13 -20.97 21.76 -27.50
N LYS A 14 -20.46 21.06 -28.54
CA LYS A 14 -20.30 21.41 -29.97
C LYS A 14 -18.96 21.91 -30.55
N GLN A 15 -18.68 21.30 -31.72
CA GLN A 15 -17.56 21.31 -32.67
C GLN A 15 -17.10 22.67 -33.23
N LEU A 16 -15.84 22.73 -33.72
CA LEU A 16 -15.48 22.84 -35.16
C LEU A 16 -13.94 22.94 -35.37
N THR A 17 -13.42 22.22 -36.36
CA THR A 17 -12.05 22.25 -36.94
C THR A 17 -11.96 23.34 -38.04
N PRO A 18 -10.75 23.77 -38.51
CA PRO A 18 -10.06 23.08 -39.62
C PRO A 18 -8.50 23.15 -39.66
N THR A 19 -7.92 22.05 -40.17
CA THR A 19 -6.91 21.88 -41.25
C THR A 19 -5.59 22.71 -41.33
N VAL A 20 -4.48 21.98 -41.04
CA VAL A 20 -3.21 21.75 -41.81
C VAL A 20 -2.52 22.89 -42.59
N ARG A 21 -1.22 23.11 -42.28
CA ARG A 21 -0.14 23.23 -43.30
C ARG A 21 1.23 22.80 -42.73
N ARG A 22 1.87 21.84 -43.40
CA ARG A 22 3.28 21.40 -43.24
C ARG A 22 4.22 22.39 -43.94
N GLU A 23 5.42 22.59 -43.40
CA GLU A 23 6.64 22.82 -44.19
C GLU A 23 7.89 22.45 -43.35
N THR A 24 8.73 21.62 -43.97
CA THR A 24 10.02 21.08 -43.51
C THR A 24 11.17 21.99 -43.95
N LYS A 25 12.26 22.08 -43.15
CA LYS A 25 13.69 21.96 -43.57
C LYS A 25 14.66 22.48 -42.49
N GLN A 26 15.60 21.63 -42.06
CA GLN A 26 16.94 22.02 -41.61
C GLN A 26 17.85 22.19 -42.85
N PRO A 27 18.98 22.93 -42.76
CA PRO A 27 20.27 22.25 -42.53
C PRO A 27 21.40 23.04 -41.80
N VAL A 28 22.24 22.28 -41.07
CA VAL A 28 23.73 22.18 -41.10
C VAL A 28 24.65 23.36 -40.66
N ALA A 29 25.53 22.98 -39.71
CA ALA A 29 26.93 23.34 -39.42
C ALA A 29 27.34 24.74 -38.90
N ASN A 30 28.08 24.72 -37.79
CA ASN A 30 29.36 25.42 -37.68
C ASN A 30 30.35 24.66 -36.77
N ARG A 31 31.60 24.58 -37.23
CA ARG A 31 32.81 23.96 -36.67
C ARG A 31 33.94 25.01 -36.70
N TYR A 32 35.03 24.79 -35.95
CA TYR A 32 36.29 25.57 -35.75
C TYR A 32 36.34 26.31 -34.40
N GLY A 33 37.37 26.22 -33.55
CA GLY A 33 38.69 25.53 -33.56
C GLY A 33 39.32 25.65 -32.14
N SER A 34 40.07 24.65 -31.66
CA SER A 34 41.56 24.64 -31.45
C SER A 34 42.01 25.41 -30.18
N GLU A 35 42.93 25.00 -29.30
CA GLU A 35 43.86 23.86 -29.10
C GLU A 35 44.51 24.04 -27.69
N ASP A 36 45.42 23.12 -27.31
CA ASP A 36 46.35 23.09 -26.15
C ASP A 36 45.88 22.29 -24.92
N GLU A 37 46.55 21.26 -24.36
CA GLU A 37 47.78 20.47 -24.60
C GLU A 37 47.67 19.22 -23.67
N PRO A 38 48.33 18.08 -23.96
CA PRO A 38 48.20 16.82 -23.21
C PRO A 38 49.21 16.71 -22.04
N MET A 39 48.78 16.22 -20.86
CA MET A 39 49.69 15.79 -19.80
C MET A 39 49.74 14.27 -19.70
N ASP A 40 50.87 13.71 -20.15
CA ASP A 40 51.33 12.36 -19.85
C ASP A 40 51.71 12.26 -18.37
N ILE A 41 51.01 11.39 -17.63
CA ILE A 41 51.50 10.86 -16.35
C ILE A 41 51.25 9.36 -16.38
N ASP A 42 52.32 8.64 -16.70
CA ASP A 42 52.47 7.22 -16.41
C ASP A 42 53.05 7.08 -15.00
N PRO A 43 52.34 6.45 -14.07
CA PRO A 43 52.99 5.75 -12.98
C PRO A 43 52.74 4.25 -13.14
N GLU A 44 53.81 3.53 -13.49
CA GLU A 44 53.99 2.13 -13.08
C GLU A 44 53.66 2.04 -11.58
N ILE A 45 52.46 1.55 -11.26
CA ILE A 45 52.12 1.13 -9.91
C ILE A 45 52.42 -0.37 -9.86
N ASP A 46 53.55 -0.66 -9.22
CA ASP A 46 53.99 -1.98 -8.79
C ASP A 46 52.84 -2.67 -8.04
N LEU A 47 52.32 -3.74 -8.66
CA LEU A 47 51.26 -4.58 -8.12
C LEU A 47 51.88 -5.51 -7.08
N GLU A 48 52.22 -4.94 -5.92
CA GLU A 48 52.64 -5.75 -4.78
C GLU A 48 51.46 -6.58 -4.27
N HIS A 49 51.70 -7.89 -4.30
CA HIS A 49 50.87 -8.99 -3.87
C HIS A 49 50.61 -8.89 -2.35
N TYR A 50 49.44 -8.39 -1.95
CA TYR A 50 48.99 -8.49 -0.57
C TYR A 50 48.31 -9.82 -0.34
N ASP A 51 48.98 -10.66 0.45
CA ASP A 51 48.52 -11.94 0.93
C ASP A 51 47.17 -11.84 1.68
N ASP A 52 46.33 -12.81 1.36
CA ASP A 52 45.12 -13.24 2.02
C ASP A 52 45.37 -13.55 3.51
N ASP A 53 44.83 -12.73 4.43
CA ASP A 53 44.03 -13.25 5.55
C ASP A 53 43.43 -12.12 6.42
N THR A 54 42.27 -12.41 7.01
CA THR A 54 41.49 -11.61 8.00
C THR A 54 40.52 -10.53 7.49
N ASN A 55 39.49 -10.96 6.76
CA ASN A 55 38.20 -10.26 6.73
C ASN A 55 37.52 -10.31 8.12
N THR A 56 38.00 -9.51 9.07
CA THR A 56 37.25 -9.21 10.30
C THR A 56 36.21 -8.15 9.94
N VAL A 57 35.04 -8.60 9.49
CA VAL A 57 33.89 -7.70 9.30
C VAL A 57 33.48 -7.10 10.65
N PRO A 58 33.34 -5.77 10.78
CA PRO A 58 32.89 -5.15 12.02
C PRO A 58 31.46 -5.62 12.35
N PRO A 59 31.12 -5.88 13.64
CA PRO A 59 29.85 -6.52 14.06
C PRO A 59 28.55 -5.79 13.67
N PHE A 60 28.66 -4.59 13.09
CA PHE A 60 27.52 -3.75 12.76
C PHE A 60 26.92 -4.03 11.36
N LEU A 61 27.60 -4.80 10.50
CA LEU A 61 27.11 -5.12 9.16
C LEU A 61 26.47 -6.51 9.03
N SER A 62 26.29 -7.26 10.13
CA SER A 62 25.66 -8.59 10.11
C SER A 62 24.13 -8.57 10.03
N SER A 63 23.47 -7.42 10.03
CA SER A 63 22.05 -7.34 9.67
C SER A 63 21.88 -7.23 8.15
N THR A 64 22.50 -8.15 7.42
CA THR A 64 21.99 -8.53 6.10
C THR A 64 20.68 -9.27 6.38
N THR A 65 19.58 -8.52 6.50
CA THR A 65 18.27 -9.11 6.25
C THR A 65 18.29 -9.54 4.79
N THR A 66 18.69 -10.78 4.57
CA THR A 66 18.42 -11.48 3.32
C THR A 66 16.96 -11.21 2.99
N PRO A 67 16.62 -10.73 1.78
CA PRO A 67 15.24 -10.76 1.35
C PRO A 67 14.87 -12.23 1.24
N THR A 68 14.30 -12.77 2.32
CA THR A 68 13.70 -14.10 2.32
C THR A 68 12.76 -14.09 1.13
N SER A 69 13.13 -14.86 0.11
CA SER A 69 12.33 -15.16 -1.07
C SER A 69 10.86 -15.16 -0.67
N ILE A 70 10.10 -14.22 -1.24
CA ILE A 70 8.66 -14.08 -1.00
C ILE A 70 8.05 -15.38 -1.50
N SER A 71 7.97 -16.35 -0.59
CA SER A 71 7.42 -17.67 -0.85
C SER A 71 6.02 -17.44 -1.37
N SER A 72 5.80 -17.78 -2.62
CA SER A 72 4.50 -17.87 -3.30
C SER A 72 3.56 -18.91 -2.65
N ASN A 73 3.91 -19.40 -1.45
CA ASN A 73 3.19 -20.37 -0.65
C ASN A 73 2.92 -19.84 0.78
N ARG A 74 2.87 -18.51 0.97
CA ARG A 74 2.25 -17.96 2.17
C ARG A 74 0.75 -18.23 2.07
N GLU A 75 0.15 -18.67 3.17
CA GLU A 75 -1.31 -18.82 3.31
C GLU A 75 -2.01 -17.51 2.87
N LEU A 76 -3.33 -17.42 2.76
CA LEU A 76 -4.01 -16.12 2.66
C LEU A 76 -4.44 -15.66 4.06
N LEU A 77 -4.56 -14.35 4.29
CA LEU A 77 -5.08 -13.90 5.58
C LEU A 77 -6.56 -14.30 5.68
N ILE A 78 -7.33 -14.20 4.60
CA ILE A 78 -8.68 -14.79 4.50
C ILE A 78 -8.66 -15.90 3.45
N PRO A 79 -9.20 -17.11 3.74
CA PRO A 79 -9.28 -18.18 2.76
C PRO A 79 -10.00 -17.73 1.49
N ASP A 80 -9.59 -18.29 0.34
CA ASP A 80 -10.29 -18.01 -0.91
C ASP A 80 -11.76 -18.45 -0.82
N ARG A 81 -12.66 -17.62 -1.34
CA ARG A 81 -14.12 -17.85 -1.34
C ARG A 81 -14.73 -18.02 0.06
N CYS A 82 -14.15 -17.37 1.07
CA CYS A 82 -14.77 -17.31 2.39
C CYS A 82 -16.11 -16.57 2.31
N THR A 83 -17.20 -17.25 2.64
CA THR A 83 -18.58 -16.69 2.61
C THR A 83 -19.04 -16.18 3.97
N ASP A 84 -18.33 -16.53 5.03
CA ASP A 84 -18.64 -16.23 6.42
C ASP A 84 -17.63 -15.20 6.95
N ASP A 85 -18.08 -13.96 7.07
CA ASP A 85 -17.25 -12.83 7.48
C ASP A 85 -16.56 -13.10 8.84
N VAL A 86 -17.24 -13.77 9.78
CA VAL A 86 -16.71 -14.11 11.12
C VAL A 86 -15.54 -15.07 10.99
N LYS A 87 -15.74 -16.19 10.30
CA LYS A 87 -14.68 -17.19 10.07
C LYS A 87 -13.51 -16.60 9.29
N GLY A 88 -13.79 -15.72 8.34
CA GLY A 88 -12.78 -14.99 7.59
C GLY A 88 -11.90 -14.13 8.51
N LEU A 89 -12.51 -13.38 9.42
CA LEU A 89 -11.80 -12.50 10.37
C LEU A 89 -11.05 -13.26 11.47
N GLU A 90 -11.60 -14.36 11.97
CA GLU A 90 -10.89 -15.25 12.90
C GLU A 90 -9.64 -15.84 12.22
N HIS A 91 -9.80 -16.29 10.97
CA HIS A 91 -8.69 -16.78 10.16
C HIS A 91 -7.66 -15.69 9.91
N PHE A 92 -8.11 -14.48 9.55
CA PHE A 92 -7.25 -13.31 9.37
C PHE A 92 -6.39 -13.10 10.62
N THR A 93 -7.01 -13.04 11.79
CA THR A 93 -6.31 -12.79 13.06
C THR A 93 -5.27 -13.88 13.35
N ARG A 94 -5.66 -15.15 13.23
CA ARG A 94 -4.77 -16.29 13.44
C ARG A 94 -3.54 -16.23 12.53
N VAL A 95 -3.77 -16.01 11.24
CA VAL A 95 -2.71 -16.04 10.24
C VAL A 95 -1.86 -14.77 10.26
N PHE A 96 -2.46 -13.62 10.57
CA PHE A 96 -1.73 -12.39 10.82
C PHE A 96 -0.73 -12.60 11.95
N HIS A 97 -1.16 -13.17 13.09
CA HIS A 97 -0.25 -13.42 14.21
C HIS A 97 0.86 -14.43 13.85
N ALA A 98 0.51 -15.49 13.12
CA ALA A 98 1.51 -16.46 12.66
C ALA A 98 2.58 -15.84 11.74
N ARG A 99 2.25 -14.77 11.00
CA ARG A 99 3.17 -14.13 10.03
C ARG A 99 3.96 -12.97 10.59
N TYR A 100 3.33 -12.14 11.42
CA TYR A 100 3.84 -10.83 11.81
C TYR A 100 4.20 -10.74 13.31
N GLY A 101 3.92 -11.80 14.09
CA GLY A 101 4.20 -11.88 15.51
C GLY A 101 2.93 -12.07 16.35
N SER A 102 3.08 -12.40 17.64
CA SER A 102 1.93 -12.71 18.52
C SER A 102 1.03 -11.52 18.87
N THR A 103 1.37 -10.32 18.40
CA THR A 103 0.65 -9.08 18.67
C THR A 103 0.09 -8.50 17.37
N GLY A 104 -1.06 -7.85 17.47
CA GLY A 104 -1.74 -7.22 16.35
C GLY A 104 -2.92 -6.38 16.83
N PRO A 105 -3.53 -5.57 15.94
CA PRO A 105 -4.70 -4.79 16.29
C PRO A 105 -5.86 -5.72 16.66
N ILE A 106 -6.62 -5.35 17.70
CA ILE A 106 -7.82 -6.08 18.09
C ILE A 106 -8.89 -5.86 17.02
N LEU A 107 -9.19 -6.91 16.27
CA LEU A 107 -10.19 -6.86 15.20
C LEU A 107 -11.59 -7.12 15.74
N TYR A 108 -12.55 -6.37 15.20
CA TYR A 108 -13.97 -6.64 15.36
C TYR A 108 -14.33 -7.88 14.55
N ILE A 109 -14.68 -8.95 15.25
CA ILE A 109 -15.06 -10.23 14.65
C ILE A 109 -16.57 -10.23 14.40
N GLY A 110 -16.96 -9.88 13.18
CA GLY A 110 -18.36 -9.78 12.77
C GLY A 110 -18.50 -9.21 11.36
N SER A 111 -19.75 -9.08 10.90
CA SER A 111 -20.02 -8.45 9.60
C SER A 111 -19.69 -6.94 9.64
N LEU A 112 -19.40 -6.34 8.48
CA LEU A 112 -19.16 -4.90 8.40
C LEU A 112 -20.37 -4.08 8.88
N ASP A 113 -21.59 -4.56 8.61
CA ASP A 113 -22.83 -3.92 9.08
C ASP A 113 -22.87 -3.83 10.60
N GLN A 114 -22.53 -4.91 11.30
CA GLN A 114 -22.46 -4.95 12.76
C GLN A 114 -21.33 -4.05 13.28
N ALA A 115 -20.16 -4.09 12.64
CA ALA A 115 -19.04 -3.20 13.00
C ALA A 115 -19.43 -1.72 12.90
N ILE A 116 -20.22 -1.33 11.89
CA ILE A 116 -20.77 0.03 11.74
C ILE A 116 -21.76 0.36 12.87
N GLN A 117 -22.65 -0.59 13.22
CA GLN A 117 -23.61 -0.40 14.31
C GLN A 117 -22.91 -0.16 15.65
N ASP A 118 -21.92 -0.98 15.97
CA ASP A 118 -21.20 -0.96 17.25
C ASP A 118 -20.13 0.13 17.34
N SER A 119 -19.90 0.88 16.27
CA SER A 119 -18.91 1.96 16.20
C SER A 119 -19.57 3.32 16.01
N VAL A 120 -19.82 3.70 14.76
CA VAL A 120 -20.27 5.03 14.36
C VAL A 120 -21.72 5.29 14.75
N CYS A 121 -22.54 4.24 14.81
CA CYS A 121 -23.95 4.30 15.21
C CYS A 121 -24.17 4.03 16.70
N ALA A 122 -23.13 3.67 17.45
CA ALA A 122 -23.25 3.41 18.88
C ALA A 122 -23.73 4.63 19.68
N SER A 123 -24.08 4.36 20.93
CA SER A 123 -24.48 5.36 21.93
C SER A 123 -23.41 6.47 22.05
N ARG A 124 -23.79 7.65 22.54
CA ARG A 124 -22.85 8.79 22.61
C ARG A 124 -21.59 8.45 23.42
N GLU A 125 -21.71 7.57 24.41
CA GLU A 125 -20.64 7.19 25.33
C GLU A 125 -19.69 6.16 24.73
N GLU A 126 -20.21 5.23 23.91
CA GLU A 126 -19.43 4.12 23.33
C GLU A 126 -18.97 4.41 21.89
N ARG A 127 -19.47 5.49 21.28
CA ARG A 127 -19.20 5.85 19.89
C ARG A 127 -17.72 6.08 19.64
N ARG A 128 -17.17 5.26 18.75
CA ARG A 128 -15.81 5.39 18.20
C ARG A 128 -15.86 5.33 16.67
N PRO A 129 -14.94 6.01 15.96
CA PRO A 129 -14.78 5.83 14.52
C PRO A 129 -14.47 4.37 14.17
N LEU A 130 -14.86 3.96 12.97
CA LEU A 130 -14.51 2.65 12.41
C LEU A 130 -13.29 2.79 11.51
N ALA A 131 -12.24 2.03 11.79
CA ALA A 131 -11.08 1.87 10.94
C ALA A 131 -11.23 0.56 10.14
N ILE A 132 -11.34 0.66 8.81
CA ILE A 132 -11.39 -0.50 7.92
C ILE A 132 -10.01 -0.69 7.28
N TYR A 133 -9.32 -1.77 7.64
CA TYR A 133 -8.04 -2.17 7.07
C TYR A 133 -8.24 -3.15 5.91
N LEU A 134 -7.79 -2.77 4.71
CA LEU A 134 -7.81 -3.66 3.55
C LEU A 134 -6.39 -4.10 3.22
N HIS A 135 -6.20 -5.41 3.22
CA HIS A 135 -4.93 -6.07 2.96
C HIS A 135 -4.90 -6.65 1.54
N ASN A 136 -3.73 -6.61 0.90
CA ASN A 136 -3.45 -7.39 -0.30
C ASN A 136 -2.05 -7.96 -0.17
N ASP A 137 -1.92 -9.27 -0.05
CA ASP A 137 -0.66 -9.98 0.21
C ASP A 137 0.32 -9.83 -0.96
N ARG A 138 -0.19 -9.51 -2.17
CA ARG A 138 0.63 -9.19 -3.35
C ARG A 138 1.24 -7.78 -3.29
N SER A 139 0.85 -6.95 -2.33
CA SER A 139 1.46 -5.63 -2.11
C SER A 139 2.61 -5.74 -1.11
N VAL A 140 3.80 -5.36 -1.56
CA VAL A 140 4.98 -5.25 -0.69
C VAL A 140 4.72 -4.25 0.44
N CYS A 141 4.13 -3.09 0.12
CA CYS A 141 3.79 -2.08 1.10
C CYS A 141 2.82 -2.60 2.17
N ALA A 142 1.85 -3.45 1.80
CA ALA A 142 0.89 -4.00 2.77
C ALA A 142 1.58 -4.92 3.78
N ASN A 143 2.49 -5.77 3.33
CA ASN A 143 3.24 -6.69 4.18
C ASN A 143 4.22 -5.95 5.11
N VAL A 144 4.91 -4.93 4.59
CA VAL A 144 5.80 -4.07 5.40
C VAL A 144 4.98 -3.30 6.45
N PHE A 145 3.82 -2.76 6.07
CA PHE A 145 2.93 -2.05 6.99
C PHE A 145 2.41 -2.94 8.11
N CYS A 146 2.06 -4.20 7.83
CA CYS A 146 1.71 -5.17 8.87
C CYS A 146 2.82 -5.32 9.90
N ALA A 147 4.05 -5.57 9.44
CA ALA A 147 5.19 -5.86 10.31
C ALA A 147 5.71 -4.64 11.07
N GLN A 148 5.74 -3.46 10.43
CA GLN A 148 6.38 -2.27 11.00
C GLN A 148 5.41 -1.31 11.67
N VAL A 149 4.13 -1.31 11.28
CA VAL A 149 3.14 -0.34 11.77
C VAL A 149 2.03 -1.01 12.56
N LEU A 150 1.29 -1.96 11.99
CA LEU A 150 0.14 -2.58 12.67
C LEU A 150 0.54 -3.50 13.83
N ALA A 151 1.69 -4.16 13.75
CA ALA A 151 2.22 -4.97 14.85
C ALA A 151 2.93 -4.14 15.93
N GLY A 152 3.10 -2.82 15.74
CA GLY A 152 3.73 -1.94 16.72
C GLY A 152 2.83 -1.68 17.92
N GLU A 153 3.35 -1.87 19.14
CA GLU A 153 2.60 -1.76 20.40
C GLU A 153 1.82 -0.44 20.53
N THR A 154 2.46 0.69 20.26
CA THR A 154 1.80 2.01 20.30
C THR A 154 0.64 2.11 19.32
N THR A 155 0.78 1.54 18.11
CA THR A 155 -0.31 1.52 17.13
C THR A 155 -1.45 0.64 17.60
N ILE A 156 -1.15 -0.54 18.14
CA ILE A 156 -2.13 -1.50 18.67
C ILE A 156 -2.94 -0.83 19.79
N GLU A 157 -2.27 -0.26 20.79
CA GLU A 157 -2.90 0.43 21.91
C GLU A 157 -3.74 1.61 21.44
N TYR A 158 -3.22 2.42 20.51
CA TYR A 158 -3.94 3.56 19.99
C TYR A 158 -5.20 3.15 19.23
N LEU A 159 -5.12 2.13 18.37
CA LEU A 159 -6.27 1.60 17.65
C LEU A 159 -7.31 1.01 18.60
N ALA A 160 -6.88 0.18 19.57
CA ALA A 160 -7.77 -0.46 20.53
C ALA A 160 -8.57 0.55 21.37
N ASN A 161 -7.93 1.65 21.76
CA ASN A 161 -8.56 2.69 22.58
C ASN A 161 -9.48 3.61 21.75
N ASN A 162 -9.10 3.96 20.53
CA ASN A 162 -9.76 5.04 19.79
C ASN A 162 -10.67 4.59 18.66
N TYR A 163 -10.55 3.34 18.19
CA TYR A 163 -11.27 2.84 17.01
C TYR A 163 -11.92 1.49 17.28
N VAL A 164 -12.99 1.23 16.53
CA VAL A 164 -13.35 -0.15 16.19
C VAL A 164 -12.58 -0.49 14.92
N VAL A 165 -11.85 -1.60 14.89
CA VAL A 165 -11.03 -2.00 13.73
C VAL A 165 -11.68 -3.18 13.04
N TRP A 166 -11.96 -3.08 11.75
CA TRP A 166 -12.43 -4.20 10.93
C TRP A 166 -11.44 -4.42 9.79
N ALA A 167 -11.17 -5.67 9.43
CA ALA A 167 -10.15 -5.98 8.42
C ALA A 167 -10.69 -6.89 7.32
N TRP A 168 -10.14 -6.78 6.11
CA TRP A 168 -10.44 -7.74 5.05
C TRP A 168 -9.25 -7.94 4.12
N ASP A 169 -9.04 -9.19 3.73
CA ASP A 169 -8.03 -9.57 2.74
C ASP A 169 -8.65 -9.63 1.35
N VAL A 170 -8.18 -8.76 0.45
CA VAL A 170 -8.63 -8.64 -0.94
C VAL A 170 -7.64 -9.26 -1.93
N THR A 171 -6.79 -10.17 -1.48
CA THR A 171 -5.79 -10.83 -2.33
C THR A 171 -6.44 -11.70 -3.42
N SER A 172 -7.55 -12.38 -3.09
CA SER A 172 -8.29 -13.20 -4.05
C SER A 172 -9.46 -12.43 -4.68
N ASP A 173 -9.78 -12.74 -5.94
CA ASP A 173 -10.88 -12.10 -6.66
C ASP A 173 -12.25 -12.40 -6.03
N ALA A 174 -12.40 -13.58 -5.42
CA ALA A 174 -13.60 -13.92 -4.67
C ALA A 174 -13.77 -12.99 -3.45
N ASN A 175 -12.69 -12.77 -2.70
CA ASN A 175 -12.73 -11.89 -1.54
C ASN A 175 -12.89 -10.41 -1.92
N ARG A 176 -12.33 -9.98 -3.07
CA ARG A 176 -12.59 -8.65 -3.65
C ARG A 176 -14.05 -8.46 -4.01
N THR A 177 -14.66 -9.45 -4.67
CA THR A 177 -16.07 -9.42 -5.07
C THR A 177 -16.97 -9.38 -3.84
N ARG A 178 -16.67 -10.19 -2.83
CA ARG A 178 -17.38 -10.18 -1.55
C ARG A 178 -17.29 -8.82 -0.86
N LEU A 179 -16.09 -8.24 -0.79
CA LEU A 179 -15.91 -6.90 -0.22
C LEU A 179 -16.73 -5.85 -0.98
N LEU A 180 -16.76 -5.93 -2.32
CA LEU A 180 -17.55 -5.02 -3.15
C LEU A 180 -19.04 -5.10 -2.80
N GLU A 181 -19.61 -6.30 -2.64
CA GLU A 181 -21.01 -6.48 -2.25
C GLU A 181 -21.31 -5.88 -0.87
N VAL A 182 -20.44 -6.16 0.10
CA VAL A 182 -20.56 -5.63 1.46
C VAL A 182 -20.46 -4.10 1.43
N PHE A 183 -19.48 -3.53 0.73
CA PHE A 183 -19.31 -2.07 0.64
C PHE A 183 -20.47 -1.38 -0.07
N LYS A 184 -21.03 -1.98 -1.12
CA LYS A 184 -22.23 -1.46 -1.80
C LYS A 184 -23.40 -1.35 -0.83
N ARG A 185 -23.58 -2.36 0.03
CA ARG A 185 -24.66 -2.40 1.03
C ARG A 185 -24.43 -1.41 2.17
N CYS A 186 -23.23 -1.35 2.72
CA CYS A 186 -22.93 -0.59 3.94
C CYS A 186 -22.58 0.89 3.68
N LEU A 187 -21.79 1.16 2.64
CA LEU A 187 -21.16 2.47 2.38
C LEU A 187 -21.65 3.12 1.08
N GLY A 188 -22.28 2.34 0.20
CA GLY A 188 -22.83 2.79 -1.07
C GLY A 188 -21.94 2.51 -2.27
N GLN A 189 -22.58 2.50 -3.45
CA GLN A 189 -21.99 2.07 -4.73
C GLN A 189 -20.71 2.84 -5.10
N SER A 190 -20.67 4.16 -4.89
CA SER A 190 -19.54 5.00 -5.32
C SER A 190 -18.23 4.65 -4.61
N TYR A 191 -18.29 4.41 -3.28
CA TYR A 191 -17.13 3.99 -2.51
C TYR A 191 -16.67 2.59 -2.90
N ALA A 192 -17.63 1.67 -3.07
CA ALA A 192 -17.35 0.31 -3.47
C ALA A 192 -16.61 0.23 -4.82
N GLN A 193 -17.05 0.98 -5.85
CA GLN A 193 -16.40 1.02 -7.15
C GLN A 193 -14.99 1.61 -7.10
N ARG A 194 -14.79 2.66 -6.30
CA ARG A 194 -13.48 3.30 -6.17
C ARG A 194 -12.44 2.32 -5.61
N ILE A 195 -12.78 1.57 -4.57
CA ILE A 195 -11.86 0.61 -3.95
C ILE A 195 -11.66 -0.61 -4.85
N TYR A 196 -12.71 -1.07 -5.53
CA TYR A 196 -12.61 -2.21 -6.43
C TYR A 196 -11.68 -1.95 -7.63
N GLY A 197 -11.61 -0.71 -8.10
CA GLY A 197 -10.70 -0.28 -9.18
C GLY A 197 -9.24 -0.05 -8.76
N MET A 198 -8.90 -0.19 -7.47
CA MET A 198 -7.52 0.03 -7.02
C MET A 198 -6.61 -1.15 -7.36
N GLU A 199 -5.40 -0.82 -7.82
CA GLU A 199 -4.35 -1.78 -8.11
C GLU A 199 -3.67 -2.26 -6.82
N LYS A 200 -2.95 -3.39 -6.90
CA LYS A 200 -2.26 -3.97 -5.74
C LYS A 200 -1.31 -2.99 -5.05
N ASP A 201 -0.64 -2.11 -5.80
CA ASP A 201 0.35 -1.19 -5.26
C ASP A 201 -0.28 -0.02 -4.48
N SER A 202 -1.60 0.12 -4.56
CA SER A 202 -2.36 1.06 -3.71
C SER A 202 -2.63 0.51 -2.30
N PHE A 203 -2.37 -0.77 -2.06
CA PHE A 203 -2.56 -1.38 -0.74
C PHE A 203 -1.28 -1.24 0.11
N PRO A 204 -1.41 -1.12 1.45
CA PRO A 204 -2.63 -1.29 2.22
C PRO A 204 -3.53 -0.06 2.19
N LEU A 205 -4.82 -0.25 2.41
CA LEU A 205 -5.76 0.86 2.61
C LEU A 205 -6.24 0.85 4.05
N LEU A 206 -6.18 2.01 4.71
CA LEU A 206 -6.78 2.24 6.01
C LEU A 206 -7.85 3.33 5.86
N LEU A 207 -9.11 2.92 5.86
CA LEU A 207 -10.25 3.80 5.66
C LEU A 207 -10.84 4.17 7.03
N ILE A 208 -11.06 5.45 7.26
CA ILE A 208 -11.70 5.92 8.49
C ILE A 208 -13.13 6.32 8.18
N VAL A 209 -14.09 5.63 8.81
CA VAL A 209 -15.52 5.93 8.70
C VAL A 209 -15.95 6.68 9.96
N ILE A 210 -16.55 7.85 9.76
CA ILE A 210 -17.11 8.70 10.80
C ILE A 210 -18.54 9.08 10.44
N ARG A 211 -19.38 9.29 11.45
CA ARG A 211 -20.73 9.80 11.23
C ARG A 211 -20.67 11.30 10.96
N SER A 212 -21.16 11.73 9.80
CA SER A 212 -21.37 13.16 9.54
C SER A 212 -22.37 13.72 10.54
N ARG A 213 -22.11 14.93 11.02
CA ARG A 213 -23.07 15.72 11.80
C ARG A 213 -24.19 16.23 10.91
#